data_AF-A0A939BBX9-F1
#
_entry.id   AF-A0A939BBX9-F1
#
_cell.length_a   1.000
_cell.length_b   1.000
_cell.length_c   1.000
_cell.angle_alpha   90.00
_cell.angle_beta   90.00
_cell.angle_gamma   90.00
#
_symmetry.space_group_name_H-M   'P 1'
#
loop_
_entity.id
_entity.type
_entity.pdbx_description
1 polymer ?
#
loop_
_entity_poly.entity_id
_entity_poly.type
_entity_poly.pdbx_seq_one_letter_code
_entity_poly.pdbx_strand_id
1 'polypeptide(L)'
;MPINTKEQIAEAAMTLLMDKNVKKLTVKNIVEECGITRQAFYYHFEDIPHLFRWIFEKSEEHILAQARESSDPEEELRRFFLMAIHTMPYVKKGLESNYGNELEALFSHYFCQLFEQLAEKKDMYKNCTRLEAGLILRYHSYAIIGLLQNWTDADTKNLEQIVHLVYLLISEGISPSS
;
A
#
# COMPACT_ATOMS: atom_id res chain seq x y z
N MET A 1 21.06 16.92 5.51
CA MET A 1 20.88 16.28 4.18
C MET A 1 20.11 17.24 3.30
N PRO A 2 20.45 17.43 2.02
CA PRO A 2 19.58 18.20 1.13
C PRO A 2 18.22 17.49 1.11
N ILE A 3 17.17 18.21 1.48
CA ILE A 3 15.83 17.65 1.46
C ILE A 3 15.50 17.35 -0.01
N ASN A 4 15.10 16.11 -0.30
CA ASN A 4 14.72 15.71 -1.65
C ASN A 4 13.39 16.39 -2.00
N THR A 5 13.38 17.28 -3.00
CA THR A 5 12.17 18.01 -3.42
C THR A 5 10.99 17.07 -3.71
N LYS A 6 11.23 15.85 -4.20
CA LYS A 6 10.16 14.86 -4.41
C LYS A 6 9.50 14.44 -3.09
N GLU A 7 10.29 14.25 -2.03
CA GLU A 7 9.80 13.89 -0.70
C GLU A 7 9.01 15.05 -0.07
N GLN A 8 9.47 16.30 -0.24
CA GLN A 8 8.72 17.48 0.21
C GLN A 8 7.35 17.61 -0.46
N ILE A 9 7.31 17.38 -1.78
CA ILE A 9 6.06 17.40 -2.54
C ILE A 9 5.12 16.28 -2.05
N ALA A 10 5.65 15.08 -1.80
CA ALA A 10 4.87 13.97 -1.28
C ALA A 10 4.33 14.25 0.13
N GLU A 11 5.16 14.74 1.05
CA GLU A 11 4.75 15.07 2.41
C GLU A 11 3.65 16.15 2.43
N ALA A 12 3.80 17.20 1.62
CA ALA A 12 2.77 18.23 1.45
C ALA A 12 1.46 17.66 0.90
N ALA A 13 1.53 16.79 -0.12
CA ALA A 13 0.35 16.14 -0.66
C ALA A 13 -0.35 15.26 0.38
N MET A 14 0.39 14.47 1.16
CA MET A 14 -0.18 13.62 2.21
C MET A 14 -0.79 14.42 3.37
N THR A 15 -0.17 15.55 3.72
CA THR A 15 -0.70 16.50 4.71
C THR A 15 -2.02 17.10 4.24
N LEU A 16 -2.05 17.65 3.03
CA LEU A 16 -3.26 18.25 2.44
C LEU A 16 -4.38 17.24 2.23
N LEU A 17 -4.04 15.98 1.97
CA LEU A 17 -5.02 14.89 1.81
C LEU A 17 -5.79 14.61 3.11
N MET A 18 -5.17 14.85 4.27
CA MET A 18 -5.78 14.68 5.58
C MET A 18 -6.47 15.95 6.09
N ASP A 19 -6.23 17.11 5.47
CA ASP A 19 -6.87 18.37 5.85
C ASP A 19 -8.34 18.41 5.41
N LYS A 20 -9.25 18.46 6.39
CA LYS A 20 -10.70 18.54 6.18
C LYS A 20 -11.15 19.81 5.46
N ASN A 21 -10.32 20.85 5.43
CA ASN A 21 -10.61 22.10 4.72
C ASN A 21 -10.30 22.00 3.22
N VAL A 22 -9.50 21.02 2.80
CA VAL A 22 -9.16 20.78 1.39
C VAL A 22 -10.24 19.92 0.75
N LYS A 23 -11.13 20.57 -0.01
CA LYS A 23 -12.20 19.85 -0.74
C LYS A 23 -11.71 19.09 -1.98
N LYS A 24 -10.64 19.59 -2.60
CA LYS A 24 -10.01 19.01 -3.80
C LYS A 24 -8.52 19.23 -3.70
N LEU A 25 -7.74 18.18 -3.89
CA LEU A 25 -6.29 18.27 -3.92
C LEU A 25 -5.88 18.85 -5.28
N THR A 26 -5.09 19.92 -5.27
CA THR A 26 -4.59 20.55 -6.50
C THR A 26 -3.10 20.80 -6.42
N VAL A 27 -2.44 20.87 -7.57
CA VAL A 27 -1.01 21.27 -7.66
C VAL A 27 -0.79 22.63 -6.98
N LYS A 28 -1.75 23.55 -7.08
CA LYS A 28 -1.66 24.85 -6.40
C LYS A 28 -1.55 24.68 -4.88
N ASN A 29 -2.42 23.88 -4.28
CA ASN A 29 -2.37 23.65 -2.83
C ASN A 29 -1.03 23.03 -2.42
N ILE A 30 -0.56 22.02 -3.17
CA ILE A 30 0.70 21.33 -2.87
C ILE A 30 1.90 22.28 -2.92
N VAL A 31 2.01 23.10 -3.97
CA VAL A 31 3.16 24.00 -4.10
C VAL A 31 3.12 25.18 -3.12
N GLU A 32 1.92 25.62 -2.72
CA GLU A 32 1.75 26.60 -1.65
C GLU A 32 2.17 26.02 -0.28
N GLU A 33 1.81 24.76 -0.02
CA GLU A 33 2.15 24.06 1.23
C GLU A 33 3.67 23.82 1.38
N CYS A 34 4.36 23.34 0.34
CA CYS A 34 5.81 23.11 0.40
C CYS A 34 6.68 24.30 -0.05
N GLY A 35 6.07 25.44 -0.40
CA GLY A 35 6.78 26.67 -0.72
C GLY A 35 7.59 26.63 -2.03
N ILE A 36 7.14 25.86 -3.04
CA ILE A 36 7.79 25.77 -4.35
C ILE A 36 6.95 26.42 -5.45
N THR A 37 7.48 26.48 -6.67
CA THR A 37 6.72 26.93 -7.84
C THR A 37 6.02 25.77 -8.53
N ARG A 38 4.96 26.06 -9.32
CA ARG A 38 4.34 25.05 -10.20
C ARG A 38 5.35 24.45 -11.16
N GLN A 39 6.28 25.24 -11.68
CA GLN A 39 7.35 24.77 -12.55
C GLN A 39 8.24 23.74 -11.85
N ALA A 40 8.57 23.97 -10.58
CA ALA A 40 9.32 23.01 -9.77
C ALA A 40 8.54 21.71 -9.51
N PHE A 41 7.21 21.78 -9.31
CA PHE A 41 6.37 20.59 -9.26
C PHE A 41 6.44 19.80 -10.57
N TYR A 42 6.19 20.47 -11.70
CA TYR A 42 6.15 19.82 -13.02
C TYR A 42 7.51 19.32 -13.52
N TYR A 43 8.61 19.81 -12.93
CA TYR A 43 9.93 19.24 -13.16
C TYR A 43 10.05 17.81 -12.59
N HIS A 44 9.32 17.51 -11.51
CA HIS A 44 9.37 16.21 -10.84
C HIS A 44 8.19 15.29 -11.18
N PHE A 45 6.99 15.86 -11.38
CA PHE A 45 5.78 15.09 -11.61
C PHE A 45 4.89 15.71 -12.69
N GLU A 46 4.43 14.89 -13.63
CA GLU A 46 3.53 15.33 -14.70
C GLU A 46 2.18 15.83 -14.14
N ASP A 47 1.66 15.13 -13.13
CA ASP A 47 0.42 15.44 -12.43
C ASP A 47 0.38 14.81 -11.03
N ILE A 48 -0.76 14.92 -10.35
CA ILE A 48 -0.99 14.34 -9.02
C ILE A 48 -1.02 12.79 -9.07
N PRO A 49 -1.71 12.13 -10.01
CA PRO A 49 -1.61 10.67 -10.17
C PRO A 49 -0.17 10.16 -10.32
N HIS A 50 0.69 10.84 -11.08
CA HIS A 50 2.11 10.49 -11.22
C HIS A 50 2.89 10.66 -9.90
N LEU A 51 2.56 11.68 -9.09
CA LEU A 51 3.08 11.80 -7.72
C LEU A 51 2.67 10.60 -6.85
N PHE A 52 1.40 10.22 -6.83
CA PHE A 52 0.95 9.08 -6.01
C PHE A 52 1.53 7.76 -6.49
N ARG A 53 1.70 7.57 -7.80
CA ARG A 53 2.43 6.43 -8.35
C ARG A 53 3.82 6.31 -7.73
N TRP A 54 4.58 7.42 -7.72
CA TRP A 54 5.90 7.46 -7.13
C TRP A 54 5.88 7.16 -5.62
N ILE A 55 4.87 7.63 -4.88
CA ILE A 55 4.68 7.32 -3.45
C ILE A 55 4.45 5.81 -3.25
N PHE A 56 3.62 5.18 -4.08
CA PHE A 56 3.37 3.74 -4.00
C PHE A 56 4.60 2.92 -4.37
N GLU A 57 5.33 3.28 -5.42
CA GLU A 57 6.60 2.64 -5.81
C GLU A 57 7.63 2.69 -4.67
N LYS A 58 7.78 3.86 -4.02
CA LYS A 58 8.67 4.01 -2.87
C LYS A 58 8.26 3.13 -1.69
N SER A 59 6.97 3.03 -1.44
CA SER A 59 6.43 2.18 -0.38
C SER A 59 6.67 0.69 -0.67
N GLU A 60 6.41 0.26 -1.90
CA GLU A 60 6.69 -1.10 -2.37
C GLU A 60 8.17 -1.46 -2.23
N GLU A 61 9.08 -0.61 -2.72
CA GLU A 61 10.53 -0.77 -2.59
C GLU A 61 10.96 -0.96 -1.12
N HIS A 62 10.39 -0.14 -0.23
CA HIS A 62 10.68 -0.20 1.20
C HIS A 62 10.21 -1.50 1.84
N ILE A 63 8.99 -1.95 1.53
CA ILE A 63 8.42 -3.20 2.06
C ILE A 63 9.25 -4.41 1.59
N LEU A 64 9.59 -4.45 0.31
CA LEU A 64 10.40 -5.53 -0.26
C LEU A 64 11.82 -5.59 0.33
N ALA A 65 12.39 -4.42 0.64
CA ALA A 65 13.67 -4.31 1.33
C ALA A 65 13.60 -4.88 2.76
N GLN A 66 12.60 -4.49 3.55
CA GLN A 66 12.42 -5.04 4.90
C GLN A 66 12.20 -6.56 4.89
N ALA A 67 11.45 -7.06 3.91
CA ALA A 67 11.23 -8.49 3.74
C ALA A 67 12.51 -9.26 3.36
N ARG A 68 13.60 -8.61 2.91
CA ARG A 68 14.89 -9.27 2.62
C ARG A 68 15.71 -9.54 3.87
N GLU A 69 15.47 -8.80 4.94
CA GLU A 69 16.31 -8.81 6.15
C GLU A 69 15.79 -9.75 7.24
N SER A 70 14.60 -10.32 7.04
CA SER A 70 13.92 -11.13 8.04
C SER A 70 13.96 -12.63 7.72
N SER A 71 14.06 -13.43 8.77
CA SER A 71 14.05 -14.89 8.71
C SER A 71 12.70 -15.51 9.08
N ASP A 72 11.77 -14.71 9.63
CA ASP A 72 10.47 -15.16 10.10
C ASP A 72 9.34 -14.57 9.22
N PRO A 73 8.70 -15.39 8.37
CA PRO A 73 7.62 -14.95 7.47
C PRO A 73 6.36 -14.42 8.17
N GLU A 74 6.04 -14.93 9.36
CA GLU A 74 4.84 -14.50 10.09
C GLU A 74 5.08 -13.13 10.73
N GLU A 75 6.27 -12.91 11.31
CA GLU A 75 6.70 -11.60 11.79
C GLU A 75 6.84 -10.55 10.67
N GLU A 76 7.23 -10.95 9.46
CA GLU A 76 7.18 -10.07 8.29
C GLU A 76 5.75 -9.64 7.96
N LEU A 77 4.82 -10.59 7.95
CA LEU A 77 3.42 -10.31 7.72
C LEU A 77 2.85 -9.40 8.81
N ARG A 78 3.22 -9.61 10.08
CA ARG A 78 2.83 -8.75 11.19
C ARG A 78 3.30 -7.31 11.01
N ARG A 79 4.58 -7.11 10.63
CA ARG A 79 5.12 -5.77 10.33
C ARG A 79 4.41 -5.11 9.15
N PHE A 80 4.10 -5.88 8.11
CA PHE A 80 3.30 -5.40 6.98
C PHE A 80 1.92 -4.93 7.44
N PHE A 81 1.20 -5.72 8.25
CA PHE A 81 -0.12 -5.34 8.77
C PHE A 81 -0.05 -4.07 9.61
N LEU A 82 0.90 -3.95 10.53
CA LEU A 82 1.08 -2.74 11.34
C LEU A 82 1.28 -1.49 10.46
N MET A 83 2.20 -1.57 9.50
CA MET A 83 2.44 -0.47 8.55
C MET A 83 1.18 -0.17 7.72
N ALA A 84 0.50 -1.20 7.21
CA ALA A 84 -0.70 -1.02 6.39
C ALA A 84 -1.86 -0.39 7.16
N ILE A 85 -2.07 -0.77 8.43
CA ILE A 85 -3.07 -0.18 9.32
C ILE A 85 -2.81 1.32 9.52
N HIS A 86 -1.55 1.71 9.72
CA HIS A 86 -1.17 3.12 9.85
C HIS A 86 -1.34 3.92 8.54
N THR A 87 -1.12 3.29 7.39
CA THR A 87 -1.20 3.93 6.06
C THR A 87 -2.63 3.99 5.52
N MET A 88 -3.50 3.05 5.90
CA MET A 88 -4.85 2.92 5.33
C MET A 88 -5.74 4.18 5.44
N PRO A 89 -5.68 5.00 6.51
CA PRO A 89 -6.41 6.27 6.56
C PRO A 89 -6.08 7.20 5.38
N TYR A 90 -4.81 7.27 4.97
CA TYR A 90 -4.38 8.09 3.85
C TYR A 90 -4.86 7.52 2.51
N VAL A 91 -4.81 6.19 2.35
CA VAL A 91 -5.37 5.52 1.17
C VAL A 91 -6.86 5.85 1.05
N LYS A 92 -7.65 5.66 2.12
CA LYS A 92 -9.07 6.00 2.15
C LYS A 92 -9.33 7.46 1.77
N LYS A 93 -8.55 8.40 2.30
CA LYS A 93 -8.66 9.82 1.90
C LYS A 93 -8.28 10.08 0.45
N GLY A 94 -7.31 9.34 -0.09
CA GLY A 94 -7.00 9.31 -1.52
C GLY A 94 -8.21 8.89 -2.36
N LEU A 95 -8.88 7.81 -1.96
CA LEU A 95 -10.07 7.29 -2.65
C LEU A 95 -11.25 8.26 -2.59
N GLU A 96 -11.39 9.03 -1.51
CA GLU A 96 -12.42 10.08 -1.37
C GLU A 96 -12.10 11.36 -2.16
N SER A 97 -10.88 11.49 -2.69
CA SER A 97 -10.43 12.70 -3.39
C SER A 97 -10.98 12.79 -4.82
N ASN A 98 -10.72 13.93 -5.48
CA ASN A 98 -11.04 14.12 -6.90
C ASN A 98 -10.19 13.27 -7.87
N TYR A 99 -9.34 12.37 -7.36
CA TYR A 99 -8.57 11.37 -8.12
C TYR A 99 -8.91 9.94 -7.68
N GLY A 100 -10.03 9.74 -6.98
CA GLY A 100 -10.36 8.48 -6.32
C GLY A 100 -10.28 7.24 -7.21
N ASN A 101 -10.84 7.30 -8.41
CA ASN A 101 -10.85 6.17 -9.36
C ASN A 101 -9.43 5.80 -9.83
N GLU A 102 -8.61 6.80 -10.17
CA GLU A 102 -7.22 6.59 -10.59
C GLU A 102 -6.37 6.05 -9.45
N LEU A 103 -6.55 6.58 -8.23
CA LEU A 103 -5.84 6.13 -7.05
C LEU A 103 -6.27 4.73 -6.60
N GLU A 104 -7.54 4.36 -6.77
CA GLU A 104 -8.04 3.00 -6.52
C GLU A 104 -7.37 1.99 -7.47
N ALA A 105 -7.31 2.32 -8.75
CA ALA A 105 -6.67 1.48 -9.76
C ALA A 105 -5.16 1.33 -9.48
N LEU A 106 -4.48 2.43 -9.14
CA LEU A 106 -3.07 2.39 -8.75
C LEU A 106 -2.86 1.55 -7.49
N PHE A 107 -3.60 1.83 -6.42
CA PHE A 107 -3.46 1.10 -5.16
C PHE A 107 -3.67 -0.41 -5.35
N SER A 108 -4.73 -0.81 -6.04
CA SER A 108 -5.02 -2.23 -6.30
C SER A 108 -3.92 -2.89 -7.13
N HIS A 109 -3.40 -2.19 -8.15
CA HIS A 109 -2.31 -2.68 -8.98
C HIS A 109 -1.02 -2.90 -8.18
N TYR A 110 -0.56 -1.88 -7.45
CA TYR A 110 0.66 -1.97 -6.63
C TYR A 110 0.53 -2.99 -5.49
N PHE A 111 -0.66 -3.12 -4.89
CA PHE A 111 -0.89 -4.12 -3.86
C PHE A 111 -0.79 -5.55 -4.41
N CYS A 112 -1.42 -5.81 -5.56
CA CYS A 112 -1.32 -7.13 -6.21
C CYS A 112 0.12 -7.44 -6.64
N GLN A 113 0.82 -6.46 -7.21
CA GLN A 113 2.21 -6.60 -7.63
C GLN A 113 3.14 -6.89 -6.45
N LEU A 114 2.99 -6.16 -5.34
CA LEU A 114 3.73 -6.41 -4.11
C LEU A 114 3.53 -7.85 -3.63
N PHE A 115 2.29 -8.34 -3.65
CA PHE A 115 1.96 -9.68 -3.20
C PHE A 115 2.56 -10.76 -4.12
N GLU A 116 2.52 -10.55 -5.45
CA GLU A 116 3.16 -11.42 -6.43
C GLU A 116 4.67 -11.51 -6.22
N GLN A 117 5.36 -10.38 -6.04
CA GLN A 117 6.80 -10.35 -5.81
C GLN A 117 7.21 -11.01 -4.47
N LEU A 118 6.42 -10.83 -3.42
CA LEU A 118 6.66 -11.49 -2.13
C LEU A 118 6.47 -13.01 -2.22
N ALA A 119 5.45 -13.45 -2.94
CA ALA A 119 5.18 -14.87 -3.16
C ALA A 119 6.28 -15.54 -4.00
N GLU A 120 6.70 -14.89 -5.09
CA GLU A 120 7.82 -15.37 -5.94
C GLU A 120 9.10 -15.51 -5.12
N LYS A 121 9.46 -14.48 -4.35
CA LYS A 121 10.66 -14.48 -3.52
C LYS A 121 10.68 -15.57 -2.45
N LYS A 122 9.51 -16.00 -1.98
CA LYS A 122 9.35 -17.06 -0.96
C LYS A 122 9.06 -18.43 -1.59
N ASP A 123 9.21 -18.58 -2.91
CA ASP A 123 8.91 -19.81 -3.66
C ASP A 123 7.50 -20.36 -3.39
N MET A 124 6.55 -19.46 -3.09
CA MET A 124 5.17 -19.83 -2.81
C MET A 124 4.49 -20.31 -4.09
N TYR A 125 3.62 -21.31 -3.95
CA TYR A 125 2.81 -21.83 -5.05
C TYR A 125 3.61 -22.37 -6.26
N LYS A 126 4.89 -22.71 -6.09
CA LYS A 126 5.74 -23.26 -7.17
C LYS A 126 5.22 -24.56 -7.80
N ASN A 127 4.36 -25.28 -7.08
CA ASN A 127 3.72 -26.51 -7.55
C ASN A 127 2.37 -26.26 -8.24
N CYS A 128 1.89 -25.02 -8.27
CA CYS A 128 0.66 -24.62 -8.94
C CYS A 128 0.95 -24.25 -10.41
N THR A 129 -0.07 -24.40 -11.25
CA THR A 129 -0.08 -23.80 -12.59
C THR A 129 -0.12 -22.27 -12.50
N ARG A 130 0.27 -21.59 -13.59
CA ARG A 130 0.19 -20.11 -13.68
C ARG A 130 -1.22 -19.58 -13.42
N LEU A 131 -2.25 -20.31 -13.87
CA LEU A 131 -3.64 -19.92 -13.66
C LEU A 131 -4.03 -20.00 -12.17
N GLU A 132 -3.68 -21.11 -11.51
CA GLU A 132 -3.95 -21.32 -10.08
C GLU A 132 -3.22 -20.30 -9.22
N ALA A 133 -1.91 -20.13 -9.43
CA ALA A 133 -1.12 -19.14 -8.70
C ALA A 133 -1.68 -17.72 -8.90
N GLY A 134 -2.01 -17.34 -10.14
CA GLY A 134 -2.61 -16.04 -10.43
C GLY A 134 -3.96 -15.82 -9.76
N LEU A 135 -4.81 -16.87 -9.68
CA LEU A 135 -6.09 -16.79 -8.98
C LEU A 135 -5.90 -16.66 -7.46
N ILE A 136 -5.01 -17.46 -6.87
CA ILE A 136 -4.70 -17.46 -5.43
C ILE A 136 -4.15 -16.09 -5.00
N LEU A 137 -3.15 -15.57 -5.72
CA LEU A 137 -2.54 -14.26 -5.43
C LEU A 137 -3.58 -13.13 -5.50
N ARG A 138 -4.42 -13.15 -6.54
CA ARG A 138 -5.49 -12.16 -6.68
C ARG A 138 -6.52 -12.28 -5.55
N TYR A 139 -6.94 -13.49 -5.20
CA TYR A 139 -7.88 -13.73 -4.11
C TYR A 139 -7.36 -13.18 -2.77
N HIS A 140 -6.14 -13.54 -2.38
CA HIS A 140 -5.54 -13.05 -1.13
C HIS A 140 -5.32 -11.54 -1.16
N SER A 141 -4.91 -10.97 -2.30
CA SER A 141 -4.74 -9.52 -2.44
C SER A 141 -6.04 -8.78 -2.12
N TYR A 142 -7.15 -9.18 -2.74
CA TYR A 142 -8.45 -8.56 -2.48
C TYR A 142 -8.98 -8.84 -1.07
N ALA A 143 -8.76 -10.04 -0.52
CA ALA A 143 -9.15 -10.38 0.85
C ALA A 143 -8.43 -9.49 1.88
N ILE A 144 -7.11 -9.30 1.73
CA ILE A 144 -6.30 -8.48 2.64
C ILE A 144 -6.64 -6.99 2.46
N ILE A 145 -6.81 -6.51 1.22
CA ILE A 145 -7.28 -5.14 0.97
C ILE A 145 -8.61 -4.90 1.69
N GLY A 146 -9.58 -5.80 1.51
CA GLY A 146 -10.90 -5.68 2.13
C GLY A 146 -10.86 -5.70 3.66
N LEU A 147 -10.00 -6.55 4.23
CA LEU A 147 -9.77 -6.61 5.68
C LEU A 147 -9.20 -5.28 6.20
N LEU A 148 -8.15 -4.76 5.57
CA LEU A 148 -7.52 -3.50 5.98
C LEU A 148 -8.45 -2.29 5.76
N GLN A 149 -9.22 -2.27 4.67
CA GLN A 149 -10.20 -1.21 4.41
C GLN A 149 -11.31 -1.17 5.47
N ASN A 150 -11.65 -2.29 6.10
CA ASN A 150 -12.69 -2.36 7.13
C ASN A 150 -12.14 -2.61 8.54
N TRP A 151 -10.84 -2.36 8.74
CA TRP A 151 -10.15 -2.61 10.01
C TRP A 151 -10.78 -1.83 11.19
N THR A 152 -10.97 -2.52 12.31
CA THR A 152 -11.65 -2.00 13.51
C THR A 152 -10.74 -2.00 14.75
N ASP A 153 -11.21 -1.36 15.83
CA ASP A 153 -10.55 -1.42 17.14
C ASP A 153 -10.53 -2.85 17.71
N ALA A 154 -11.53 -3.67 17.38
CA ALA A 154 -11.56 -5.08 17.77
C ALA A 154 -10.47 -5.86 17.02
N ASP A 155 -10.26 -5.58 15.74
CA ASP A 155 -9.19 -6.22 14.95
C ASP A 155 -7.82 -5.84 15.49
N THR A 156 -7.62 -4.58 15.87
CA THR A 156 -6.38 -4.12 16.52
C THR A 156 -6.09 -4.88 17.81
N LYS A 157 -7.10 -5.16 18.64
CA LYS A 157 -6.95 -5.96 19.86
C LYS A 157 -6.61 -7.43 19.58
N ASN A 158 -6.97 -7.94 18.40
CA ASN A 158 -6.75 -9.33 17.98
C ASN A 158 -5.70 -9.45 16.87
N LEU A 159 -4.84 -8.44 16.70
CA LEU A 159 -3.91 -8.33 15.57
C LEU A 159 -3.07 -9.61 15.39
N GLU A 160 -2.46 -10.11 16.47
CA GLU A 160 -1.61 -11.30 16.43
C GLU A 160 -2.37 -12.53 15.91
N GLN A 161 -3.60 -12.73 16.39
CA GLN A 161 -4.44 -13.84 15.94
C GLN A 161 -4.85 -13.69 14.47
N ILE A 162 -5.20 -12.47 14.04
CA ILE A 162 -5.57 -12.20 12.66
C ILE A 162 -4.38 -12.45 11.73
N VAL A 163 -3.19 -11.94 12.08
CA VAL A 163 -1.97 -12.14 11.30
C VAL A 163 -1.65 -13.63 11.19
N HIS A 164 -1.74 -14.38 12.30
CA HIS A 164 -1.53 -15.83 12.30
C HIS A 164 -2.50 -16.55 11.37
N LEU A 165 -3.80 -16.23 11.45
CA LEU A 165 -4.82 -16.84 10.58
C LEU A 165 -4.59 -16.49 9.10
N VAL A 166 -4.23 -15.25 8.80
CA VAL A 166 -3.92 -14.82 7.43
C VAL A 166 -2.66 -15.53 6.94
N TYR A 167 -1.63 -15.69 7.78
CA TYR A 167 -0.44 -16.45 7.46
C TYR A 167 -0.79 -17.89 7.07
N LEU A 168 -1.55 -18.61 7.90
CA LEU A 168 -1.98 -19.98 7.61
C LEU A 168 -2.78 -20.08 6.30
N LEU A 169 -3.71 -19.14 6.06
CA LEU A 169 -4.49 -19.11 4.81
C LEU A 169 -3.62 -18.95 3.57
N ILE A 170 -2.52 -18.20 3.69
CA ILE A 170 -1.56 -17.95 2.60
C ILE A 170 -0.57 -19.12 2.44
N SER A 171 -0.09 -19.71 3.54
CA SER A 171 0.99 -20.70 3.53
C SER A 171 0.53 -22.15 3.44
N GLU A 172 -0.56 -22.50 4.14
CA GLU A 172 -1.07 -23.87 4.26
C GLU A 172 -2.34 -24.10 3.44
N GLY A 173 -2.94 -23.03 2.90
CA GLY A 173 -4.25 -23.06 2.27
C GLY A 173 -5.38 -23.28 3.30
N ILE A 174 -6.64 -23.23 2.85
CA ILE A 174 -7.75 -23.72 3.67
C ILE A 174 -7.63 -25.24 3.69
N SER A 175 -7.10 -25.78 4.79
CA SER A 175 -7.07 -27.22 5.02
C SER A 175 -8.50 -27.77 4.76
N PRO A 176 -8.69 -28.79 3.91
CA PRO A 176 -9.99 -29.41 3.78
C PRO A 176 -10.30 -30.00 5.14
N SER A 177 -11.21 -29.36 5.87
CA SER A 177 -11.78 -29.94 7.06
C SER A 177 -12.46 -31.24 6.65
N SER A 178 -11.82 -32.35 7.04
CA SER A 178 -12.33 -33.74 7.12
C SER A 178 -12.69 -34.43 5.80
#